data_AF-W9T4S4-F1
#
_entry.id   AF-W9T4S4-F1
#
_cell.length_a   1.000
_cell.length_b   1.000
_cell.length_c   1.000
_cell.angle_alpha   90.00
_cell.angle_beta   90.00
_cell.angle_gamma   90.00
#
_symmetry.space_group_name_H-M   'P 1'
#
loop_
_entity.id
_entity.type
_entity.pdbx_description
1 polymer ?
#
loop_
_entity_poly.entity_id
_entity_poly.type
_entity_poly.pdbx_seq_one_letter_code
_entity_poly.pdbx_strand_id
1 'polypeptide(L)' 'MSFNIGLSGLRAASKDLNVTGNNIANAGTVGFKQSRAEFSDVYAASVLGTGKNPQVAVC' A
#
# COMPACT_ATOMS: atom_id res chain seq x y z
N MET A 1 -19.97 2.97 -8.70
CA MET A 1 -18.73 3.13 -7.91
C MET A 1 -18.47 2.00 -6.90
N SER A 2 -19.47 1.32 -6.32
CA SER A 2 -19.22 0.25 -5.32
C SER A 2 -18.62 -1.05 -5.89
N PHE A 3 -19.00 -1.45 -7.11
CA PHE A 3 -18.48 -2.68 -7.73
C PHE A 3 -16.95 -2.65 -7.95
N ASN A 4 -16.40 -1.48 -8.33
CA ASN A 4 -14.96 -1.30 -8.48
C ASN A 4 -14.22 -1.33 -7.14
N ILE A 5 -14.85 -0.89 -6.05
CA ILE A 5 -14.30 -0.96 -4.68
C ILE A 5 -14.28 -2.41 -4.17
N GLY A 6 -15.36 -3.16 -4.40
CA GLY A 6 -15.38 -4.59 -4.10
C GLY A 6 -14.34 -5.37 -4.90
N LEU A 7 -14.20 -5.04 -6.19
CA LEU A 7 -13.20 -5.66 -7.08
C LEU A 7 -11.76 -5.28 -6.68
N SER A 8 -11.50 -4.03 -6.27
CA SER A 8 -10.18 -3.62 -5.78
C SER A 8 -9.84 -4.28 -4.44
N GLY A 9 -10.82 -4.43 -3.54
CA GLY A 9 -10.64 -5.15 -2.27
C GLY A 9 -10.35 -6.64 -2.48
N LEU A 10 -11.06 -7.29 -3.40
CA LEU A 10 -10.80 -8.71 -3.74
C LEU A 10 -9.41 -8.91 -4.35
N ARG A 11 -8.99 -7.98 -5.22
CA ARG A 11 -7.64 -7.98 -5.81
C ARG A 11 -6.55 -7.71 -4.77
N ALA A 12 -6.83 -6.80 -3.82
CA ALA A 12 -5.93 -6.53 -2.70
C ALA A 12 -5.74 -7.78 -1.83
N ALA A 13 -6.84 -8.41 -1.39
CA ALA A 13 -6.80 -9.65 -0.61
C ALA A 13 -6.05 -10.77 -1.36
N SER A 14 -6.29 -10.93 -2.67
CA SER A 14 -5.59 -11.94 -3.48
C SER A 14 -4.08 -11.69 -3.56
N LYS A 15 -3.66 -10.41 -3.63
CA LYS A 15 -2.25 -10.02 -3.66
C LYS A 15 -1.58 -10.27 -2.30
N ASP A 16 -2.29 -9.98 -1.21
CA ASP A 16 -1.81 -10.19 0.16
C ASP A 16 -1.62 -11.67 0.48
N LEU A 17 -2.57 -12.53 0.06
CA LEU A 17 -2.44 -13.98 0.16
C LEU A 17 -1.26 -14.53 -0.66
N ASN A 18 -0.99 -13.97 -1.84
CA ASN A 18 0.14 -14.38 -2.66
C ASN A 18 1.49 -14.04 -1.99
N VAL A 19 1.62 -12.83 -1.45
CA VAL A 19 2.82 -12.40 -0.72
C VAL A 19 3.01 -13.23 0.55
N THR A 20 1.93 -13.46 1.30
CA THR A 20 1.95 -14.31 2.51
C THR A 20 2.33 -15.75 2.18
N GLY A 21 1.75 -16.34 1.12
CA GLY A 21 2.09 -17.68 0.67
C GLY A 21 3.55 -17.81 0.23
N ASN A 22 4.07 -16.82 -0.52
CA ASN A 22 5.48 -16.77 -0.89
C ASN A 22 6.41 -16.64 0.33
N ASN A 23 6.00 -15.85 1.33
CA ASN A 23 6.77 -15.72 2.58
C ASN A 23 6.80 -17.03 3.37
N ILE A 24 5.68 -17.75 3.46
CA ILE A 24 5.59 -19.03 4.17
C ILE A 24 6.38 -20.11 3.44
N ALA A 25 6.25 -20.20 2.11
CA ALA A 25 6.96 -21.18 1.30
C ALA A 25 8.49 -21.01 1.38
N ASN A 26 8.96 -19.77 1.50
CA ASN A 26 10.39 -19.46 1.55
C ASN A 26 10.92 -19.19 2.96
N ALA A 27 10.10 -19.38 4.02
CA ALA A 27 10.49 -19.14 5.41
C ALA A 27 11.67 -20.02 5.88
N GLY A 28 11.90 -21.16 5.22
CA GLY A 28 13.04 -22.05 5.49
C GLY A 28 14.29 -21.79 4.65
N THR A 29 14.25 -20.83 3.72
CA THR A 29 15.40 -20.53 2.84
C THR A 29 16.33 -19.52 3.49
N VAL A 30 17.62 -19.87 3.61
CA VAL A 30 18.64 -19.00 4.23
C VAL A 30 18.87 -17.79 3.33
N GLY A 31 18.63 -16.58 3.86
CA GLY A 31 18.76 -15.32 3.10
C GLY A 31 17.44 -14.74 2.56
N PHE A 32 16.29 -15.31 2.92
CA PHE A 32 14.98 -14.81 2.48
C PHE A 32 14.68 -13.38 3.00
N LYS A 33 14.32 -12.48 2.08
CA LYS A 33 13.82 -11.13 2.39
C LYS A 33 12.29 -11.19 2.40
N GLN A 34 11.69 -11.06 3.58
CA GLN A 34 10.24 -10.97 3.70
C GLN A 34 9.72 -9.78 2.89
N SER A 35 8.76 -10.04 2.00
CA SER A 35 8.01 -8.99 1.29
C SER A 35 6.67 -8.76 1.96
N ARG A 36 6.14 -7.54 1.92
CA ARG A 36 4.82 -7.17 2.44
C ARG A 36 4.04 -6.41 1.37
N ALA A 37 2.76 -6.73 1.21
CA ALA A 37 1.86 -5.91 0.40
C ALA A 37 1.42 -4.68 1.22
N GLU A 38 1.62 -3.48 0.70
CA GLU A 38 1.08 -2.25 1.26
C GLU A 38 0.00 -1.71 0.31
N PHE A 39 -1.17 -1.39 0.87
CA PHE A 39 -2.29 -0.82 0.13
C PHE A 39 -2.39 0.67 0.46
N SER A 40 -2.54 1.50 -0.56
CA SER A 40 -2.70 2.96 -0.44
C SER A 40 -3.96 3.40 -1.16
N ASP A 41 -4.69 4.34 -0.56
CA ASP A 41 -5.97 4.82 -1.08
C ASP A 41 -5.77 5.67 -2.33
N VAL A 42 -6.41 5.27 -3.43
CA VAL A 42 -6.32 5.95 -4.73
C VAL A 42 -6.98 7.36 -4.71
N TYR A 43 -7.83 7.65 -3.71
CA TYR A 43 -8.59 8.90 -3.57
C TYR A 43 -8.23 9.75 -2.34
N ALA A 44 -7.10 9.51 -1.67
CA ALA A 44 -6.70 10.23 -0.45
C ALA A 44 -5.65 11.34 -0.66
N ALA A 45 -5.49 11.86 -1.88
CA ALA A 45 -4.42 12.81 -2.23
C ALA A 45 -4.87 14.29 -2.40
N SER A 46 -6.06 14.69 -1.95
CA SER A 46 -6.50 16.10 -2.03
C SER A 46 -6.73 16.80 -0.69
N VAL A 47 -6.69 16.09 0.44
CA VAL A 47 -6.93 16.66 1.79
C VAL A 47 -5.68 16.63 2.67
N LEU A 48 -4.49 16.62 2.07
CA LEU A 48 -3.22 16.82 2.78
C LEU A 48 -2.39 17.94 2.12
N GLY A 49 -3.07 18.97 1.61
CA GLY A 49 -2.47 20.15 0.98
C GLY A 49 -2.86 21.48 1.62
N THR A 50 -3.61 21.48 2.74
CA THR A 50 -4.02 22.70 3.47
C THR A 50 -3.08 23.08 4.61
N GLY A 51 -1.93 22.41 4.73
CA GLY A 51 -0.83 22.83 5.60
C GLY A 51 0.15 23.77 4.88
N LYS A 52 -0.33 24.89 4.33
CA LYS A 52 0.56 25.98 3.91
C LYS A 52 1.14 26.63 5.16
N ASN A 53 2.22 26.07 5.69
CA ASN A 53 3.13 26.80 6.55
C ASN A 53 3.89 27.80 5.63
N PRO A 54 3.68 29.13 5.71
CA PRO A 54 4.44 30.07 4.91
C PRO A 54 5.79 30.28 5.59
N GLN A 55 6.63 29.25 5.63
CA GLN A 55 8.01 29.36 6.08
C GLN A 55 8.96 29.14 4.91
N VAL A 56 8.88 30.05 3.95
CA VAL A 56 10.03 30.44 3.12
C VAL A 56 9.88 31.93 2.86
N ALA A 57 10.25 32.74 3.86
CA ALA A 57 10.66 34.12 3.62
C ALA A 57 11.98 34.02 2.84
N VAL A 58 11.87 34.35 1.57
CA VAL A 58 12.93 34.46 0.57
C VAL A 58 13.92 35.56 0.99
N CYS A 59 15.15 35.45 0.50
CA CYS A 59 16.20 36.47 0.53
C CYS A 59 15.69 37.90 0.30
#